data_AF-A0A7R9KPS2-F1
#
_entry.id   AF-A0A7R9KPS2-F1
#
_cell.length_a   1.000
_cell.length_b   1.000
_cell.length_c   1.000
_cell.angle_alpha   90.00
_cell.angle_beta   90.00
_cell.angle_gamma   90.00
#
_symmetry.space_group_name_H-M   'P 1'
#
loop_
_entity.id
_entity.type
_entity.pdbx_description
1 polymer ?
#
loop_
_entity_poly.entity_id
_entity_poly.type
_entity_poly.pdbx_seq_one_letter_code
_entity_poly.pdbx_strand_id
1 'polypeptide(L)'
;MADSEAKGNQYLADAQKRLKSSQGFFGGLLGGGSRQDEAVELYVRAANCFKMAKKWNGRANSPIPLIITISSRTYLWGGSHWSPHRHTQTLTIPLNCTLTNNPFTPSIHLCSPHWSSPLEPLTTTTAIIIGPLEPLTPLLMTAAGNAFCEAAVLHLKAGNKHDAGTGYVDAGNCYKKADPQEAINCITKAIEIYTDMGRFTIAAKHHMTVAEIYETECVDIGKAMTHYEQAADYYKGEESNTSANRCLLIVARYSAQLEQYQK
;
A
#
# COMPACT_ATOMS: atom_id res chain seq x y z
N MET A 1 -0.76 14.27 11.13
CA MET A 1 -0.90 13.64 9.79
C MET A 1 0.26 14.01 8.88
N ALA A 2 0.74 15.26 8.85
CA ALA A 2 1.86 15.68 8.01
C ALA A 2 3.26 15.31 8.52
N ASP A 3 3.51 15.29 9.84
CA ASP A 3 4.89 15.30 10.35
C ASP A 3 5.68 14.02 10.07
N SER A 4 5.04 12.83 10.12
CA SER A 4 5.75 11.56 9.87
C SER A 4 6.05 11.34 8.39
N GLU A 5 5.12 11.72 7.52
CA GLU A 5 5.31 11.65 6.07
C GLU A 5 6.31 12.70 5.59
N ALA A 6 6.20 13.94 6.10
CA ALA A 6 7.16 15.01 5.82
C ALA A 6 8.58 14.63 6.27
N LYS A 7 8.73 14.01 7.45
CA LYS A 7 10.01 13.46 7.90
C LYS A 7 10.51 12.36 6.96
N GLY A 8 9.64 11.46 6.51
CA GLY A 8 9.99 10.43 5.51
C GLY A 8 10.54 11.04 4.23
N ASN A 9 9.83 12.03 3.67
CA ASN A 9 10.25 12.75 2.47
C ASN A 9 11.56 13.53 2.67
N GLN A 10 11.77 14.11 3.85
CA GLN A 10 13.03 14.77 4.20
C GLN A 10 14.19 13.78 4.19
N TYR A 11 14.03 12.61 4.81
CA TYR A 11 15.07 11.57 4.82
C TYR A 11 15.38 11.06 3.41
N LEU A 12 14.38 10.92 2.52
CA LEU A 12 14.62 10.59 1.11
C LEU A 12 15.45 11.66 0.39
N ALA A 13 15.09 12.93 0.56
CA ALA A 13 15.82 14.04 -0.04
C ALA A 13 17.26 14.11 0.46
N ASP A 14 17.48 13.88 1.76
CA ASP A 14 18.80 13.87 2.37
C ASP A 14 19.63 12.68 1.90
N ALA A 15 19.04 11.49 1.77
CA ALA A 15 19.70 10.30 1.21
C ALA A 15 20.18 10.56 -0.23
N GLN A 16 19.32 11.11 -1.09
CA GLN A 16 19.67 11.44 -2.47
C GLN A 16 20.76 12.51 -2.57
N LYS A 17 20.74 13.53 -1.71
CA LYS A 17 21.81 14.54 -1.65
C LYS A 17 23.15 13.92 -1.27
N ARG A 18 23.16 12.99 -0.30
CA ARG A 18 24.37 12.28 0.12
C ARG A 18 24.95 11.46 -1.03
N LEU A 19 24.11 10.78 -1.80
CA LEU A 19 24.53 10.06 -3.00
C LEU A 19 25.04 10.99 -4.13
N LYS A 20 24.35 12.10 -4.39
CA LYS A 20 24.70 13.07 -5.45
C LYS A 20 25.91 13.96 -5.13
N SER A 21 26.25 14.13 -3.86
CA SER A 21 27.45 14.87 -3.43
C SER A 21 28.77 14.31 -3.99
N SER A 22 28.73 13.14 -4.63
CA SER A 22 29.86 12.48 -5.29
C SER A 22 30.29 13.09 -6.64
N GLN A 23 29.51 13.99 -7.27
CA GLN A 23 29.80 14.49 -8.63
C GLN A 23 30.42 15.91 -8.68
N GLY A 24 31.17 16.30 -7.64
CA GLY A 24 31.92 17.56 -7.59
C GLY A 24 33.42 17.34 -7.77
N PHE A 25 34.07 18.19 -8.56
CA PHE A 25 35.48 18.20 -9.03
C PHE A 25 36.58 17.86 -7.99
N PHE A 26 36.31 17.87 -6.70
CA PHE A 26 37.29 17.62 -5.63
C PHE A 26 37.16 16.25 -4.94
N GLY A 27 36.23 15.39 -5.38
CA GLY A 27 35.86 14.15 -4.66
C GLY A 27 36.74 12.92 -4.85
N GLY A 28 37.79 12.99 -5.68
CA GLY A 28 38.52 11.82 -6.18
C GLY A 28 39.65 11.26 -5.30
N LEU A 29 39.98 11.85 -4.15
CA LEU A 29 41.25 11.51 -3.46
C LEU A 29 41.16 11.14 -1.97
N LEU A 30 40.06 11.35 -1.25
CA LEU A 30 40.10 11.21 0.21
C LEU A 30 38.76 10.82 0.85
N GLY A 31 38.44 9.52 0.84
CA GLY A 31 37.45 8.92 1.74
C GLY A 31 36.24 8.28 1.05
N GLY A 32 36.40 7.02 0.64
CA GLY A 32 35.43 6.24 -0.13
C GLY A 32 34.67 5.15 0.65
N GLY A 33 34.56 5.24 1.98
CA GLY A 33 34.04 4.13 2.81
C GLY A 33 32.64 4.26 3.41
N SER A 34 32.12 5.47 3.71
CA SER A 34 30.96 5.62 4.62
C SER A 34 29.67 6.20 4.01
N ARG A 35 29.72 6.74 2.78
CA ARG A 35 28.61 7.53 2.25
C ARG A 35 27.42 6.70 1.77
N GLN A 36 27.70 5.49 1.27
CA GLN A 36 26.64 4.57 0.82
C GLN A 36 25.88 4.01 2.03
N ASP A 37 26.60 3.64 3.09
CA ASP A 37 26.00 3.16 4.34
C ASP A 37 25.16 4.24 5.03
N GLU A 38 25.65 5.49 5.08
CA GLU A 38 24.85 6.64 5.57
C GLU A 38 23.56 6.83 4.75
N ALA A 39 23.63 6.69 3.43
CA ALA A 39 22.46 6.83 2.56
C ALA A 39 21.45 5.70 2.79
N VAL A 40 21.91 4.46 2.94
CA VAL A 40 21.07 3.30 3.28
C VAL A 40 20.31 3.55 4.58
N GLU A 41 21.00 3.98 5.65
CA GLU A 41 20.35 4.24 6.93
C GLU A 41 19.24 5.29 6.80
N LEU A 42 19.47 6.34 6.01
CA LEU A 42 18.47 7.38 5.73
C LEU A 42 17.25 6.81 4.99
N TYR A 43 17.46 5.95 3.99
CA TYR A 43 16.37 5.26 3.28
C TYR A 43 15.55 4.35 4.20
N VAL A 44 16.21 3.57 5.06
CA VAL A 44 15.53 2.69 6.02
C VAL A 44 14.72 3.51 7.04
N ARG A 45 15.28 4.63 7.53
CA ARG A 45 14.55 5.55 8.41
C ARG A 45 13.34 6.17 7.70
N ALA A 46 13.49 6.60 6.46
CA ALA A 46 12.40 7.12 5.63
C ALA A 46 11.27 6.09 5.49
N ALA A 47 11.61 4.86 5.12
CA ALA A 47 10.67 3.77 4.92
C ALA A 47 9.91 3.41 6.23
N ASN A 48 10.61 3.42 7.36
CA ASN A 48 9.99 3.25 8.67
C ASN A 48 9.02 4.38 9.03
N CYS A 49 9.34 5.64 8.70
CA CYS A 49 8.42 6.77 8.86
C CYS A 49 7.13 6.60 8.05
N PHE A 50 7.24 6.13 6.80
CA PHE A 50 6.07 5.83 5.96
C PHE A 50 5.25 4.64 6.49
N LYS A 51 5.91 3.60 7.01
CA LYS A 51 5.25 2.46 7.66
C LYS A 51 4.49 2.88 8.92
N MET A 52 5.03 3.84 9.68
CA MET A 52 4.34 4.41 10.83
C MET A 52 3.11 5.21 10.40
N ALA A 53 3.25 6.10 9.41
CA ALA A 53 2.11 6.87 8.88
C ALA A 53 0.92 5.98 8.47
N LYS A 54 1.18 4.77 7.93
CA LYS A 54 0.15 3.75 7.66
C LYS A 54 -0.61 3.26 8.90
N LYS A 55 0.09 2.95 10.00
CA LYS A 55 -0.53 2.44 11.25
C LYS A 55 -1.47 3.45 11.89
N TRP A 56 -1.28 4.73 11.60
CA TRP A 56 -2.14 5.81 12.06
C TRP A 56 -3.26 6.10 11.07
N ASN A 57 -3.07 5.91 9.77
CA ASN A 57 -4.15 6.00 8.78
C ASN A 57 -5.22 4.90 8.98
N GLY A 58 -4.82 3.71 9.41
CA GLY A 58 -5.77 2.65 9.81
C GLY A 58 -6.47 2.89 11.16
N ARG A 59 -5.98 3.84 11.98
CA ARG A 59 -6.64 4.30 13.22
C ARG A 59 -7.43 5.59 13.04
N ALA A 60 -7.18 6.32 11.95
CA ALA A 60 -7.90 7.51 11.54
C ALA A 60 -9.19 7.14 10.80
N ASN A 61 -10.06 6.38 11.47
CA ASN A 61 -11.51 6.52 11.25
C ASN A 61 -11.99 7.76 12.04
N SER A 62 -11.28 8.87 11.89
CA SER A 62 -11.66 10.20 12.33
C SER A 62 -12.46 10.85 11.20
N PRO A 63 -13.55 11.57 11.50
CA PRO A 63 -14.55 11.95 10.51
C PRO A 63 -13.91 12.74 9.39
N ILE A 64 -13.87 12.13 8.20
CA ILE A 64 -13.55 12.82 6.97
C ILE A 64 -14.67 13.85 6.78
N PRO A 65 -14.39 15.16 6.64
CA PRO A 65 -15.44 16.11 6.30
C PRO A 65 -15.92 15.77 4.88
N LEU A 66 -17.08 15.14 4.78
CA LEU A 66 -17.83 15.07 3.53
C LEU A 66 -18.25 16.50 3.18
N ILE A 67 -17.59 17.11 2.20
CA ILE A 67 -18.04 18.39 1.64
C ILE A 67 -19.26 18.08 0.78
N ILE A 68 -20.45 18.31 1.33
CA ILE A 68 -21.70 18.19 0.58
C ILE A 68 -21.99 19.55 -0.04
N THR A 69 -21.83 19.68 -1.37
CA THR A 69 -22.28 20.87 -2.09
C THR A 69 -23.77 20.72 -2.39
N ILE A 70 -24.62 21.38 -1.61
CA ILE A 70 -26.07 21.42 -1.86
C ILE A 70 -26.35 22.59 -2.81
N SER A 71 -26.76 22.30 -4.04
CA SER A 71 -27.24 23.30 -4.99
C SER A 71 -28.76 23.31 -5.00
N SER A 72 -29.37 24.30 -4.36
CA SER A 72 -30.82 24.48 -4.35
C SER A 72 -31.25 25.39 -5.51
N ARG A 73 -32.28 24.99 -6.26
CA ARG A 73 -32.91 25.82 -7.29
C ARG A 73 -34.27 26.27 -6.79
N THR A 74 -34.41 27.55 -6.47
CA THR A 74 -35.69 28.13 -6.06
C THR A 74 -36.38 28.75 -7.26
N TYR A 75 -37.67 28.47 -7.40
CA TYR A 75 -38.52 29.08 -8.42
C TYR A 75 -39.50 30.01 -7.71
N LEU A 76 -39.42 31.31 -7.99
CA LEU A 76 -40.36 32.31 -7.48
C LEU A 76 -41.44 32.57 -8.54
N TRP A 77 -42.70 32.56 -8.12
CA TRP A 77 -43.84 32.75 -9.02
C TRP A 77 -44.14 34.24 -9.19
N GLY A 78 -43.84 34.77 -10.38
CA GLY A 78 -44.15 36.14 -10.79
C GLY A 78 -45.14 36.17 -11.95
N GLY A 79 -46.40 35.84 -11.70
CA GLY A 79 -47.57 36.28 -12.48
C GLY A 79 -47.72 35.90 -13.96
N SER A 80 -46.75 35.29 -14.64
CA SER A 80 -46.91 34.63 -15.97
C SER A 80 -45.63 34.04 -16.58
N HIS A 81 -44.45 34.20 -15.96
CA HIS A 81 -43.20 33.58 -16.44
C HIS A 81 -42.35 33.07 -15.27
N TRP A 82 -41.72 31.90 -15.44
CA TRP A 82 -40.84 31.29 -14.45
C TRP A 82 -39.37 31.68 -14.72
N SER A 83 -38.77 32.48 -13.84
CA SER A 83 -37.33 32.80 -13.90
C SER A 83 -36.55 31.99 -12.86
N PRO A 84 -35.60 31.13 -13.26
CA PRO A 84 -34.81 30.35 -12.31
C PRO A 84 -33.66 31.17 -11.73
N HIS A 85 -33.65 31.40 -10.41
CA HIS A 85 -32.45 31.85 -9.69
C HIS A 85 -31.70 30.65 -9.12
N ARG A 86 -30.40 30.54 -9.42
CA ARG A 86 -29.51 29.51 -8.87
C ARG A 86 -28.78 30.08 -7.66
N HIS A 87 -29.06 29.55 -6.47
CA HIS A 87 -28.25 29.83 -5.29
C HIS A 87 -27.43 28.58 -4.94
N THR A 88 -26.13 28.64 -5.21
CA THR A 88 -25.15 27.67 -4.74
C THR A 88 -24.61 28.14 -3.40
N GLN A 89 -24.98 27.46 -2.31
CA GLN A 89 -24.32 27.63 -1.02
C GLN A 89 -23.41 26.41 -0.78
N THR A 90 -22.13 26.69 -0.53
CA THR A 90 -21.18 25.65 -0.12
C THR A 90 -21.12 25.67 1.39
N LEU A 91 -21.73 24.67 2.05
CA LEU A 91 -21.71 24.51 3.49
C LEU A 91 -20.67 23.43 3.85
N THR A 92 -19.66 23.81 4.64
CA THR A 92 -18.69 22.86 5.20
C THR A 92 -19.15 22.53 6.62
N ILE A 93 -19.70 21.34 6.83
CA ILE A 93 -20.16 20.89 8.16
C ILE A 93 -19.16 19.84 8.67
N PRO A 94 -18.45 20.08 9.78
CA PRO A 94 -17.66 19.03 10.42
C PRO A 94 -18.60 18.08 11.17
N LEU A 95 -18.83 16.87 10.64
CA LEU A 95 -19.61 15.84 11.32
C LEU A 95 -18.80 15.25 12.48
N ASN A 96 -19.05 15.73 13.70
CA ASN A 96 -18.66 15.02 14.91
C ASN A 96 -19.81 14.09 15.32
N CYS A 97 -19.98 12.95 14.64
CA CYS A 97 -20.98 11.95 15.01
C CYS A 97 -20.38 10.54 14.95
N THR A 98 -20.33 9.89 16.11
CA THR A 98 -19.98 8.48 16.30
C THR A 98 -21.04 7.58 15.68
N LEU A 99 -20.64 6.72 14.73
CA LEU A 99 -21.47 5.64 14.18
C LEU A 99 -21.67 4.54 15.23
N THR A 100 -22.87 4.40 15.79
CA THR A 100 -23.28 3.14 16.43
C THR A 100 -23.95 2.27 15.37
N ASN A 101 -23.35 1.11 15.11
CA ASN A 101 -23.85 0.13 14.15
C ASN A 101 -25.20 -0.44 14.60
N ASN A 102 -26.24 -0.31 13.78
CA ASN A 102 -27.44 -1.15 13.87
C ASN A 102 -27.91 -1.51 12.44
N PRO A 103 -28.03 -2.79 12.07
CA PRO A 103 -28.10 -3.20 10.66
C PRO A 103 -29.51 -3.15 10.01
N PHE A 104 -30.51 -2.46 10.58
CA PHE A 104 -31.88 -2.52 10.06
C PHE A 104 -32.54 -1.23 9.57
N THR A 105 -31.93 -0.05 9.69
CA THR A 105 -32.39 1.18 9.00
C THR A 105 -31.28 2.24 8.98
N PRO A 106 -30.84 2.77 7.82
CA PRO A 106 -29.99 3.96 7.79
C PRO A 106 -30.89 5.20 7.89
N SER A 107 -31.45 5.45 9.08
CA SER A 107 -32.16 6.70 9.35
C SER A 107 -31.17 7.70 9.94
N ILE A 108 -30.65 8.59 9.09
CA ILE A 108 -29.86 9.74 9.55
C ILE A 108 -30.86 10.73 10.18
N HIS A 109 -30.93 10.77 11.50
CA HIS A 109 -31.60 11.87 12.19
C HIS A 109 -30.72 13.12 12.08
N LEU A 110 -30.98 13.92 11.05
CA LEU A 110 -30.45 15.27 10.90
C LEU A 110 -31.06 16.14 12.02
N CYS A 111 -30.23 16.59 12.96
CA CYS A 111 -30.61 17.67 13.85
C CYS A 111 -30.59 18.97 13.03
N SER A 112 -31.75 19.36 12.49
CA SER A 112 -31.92 20.65 11.83
C SER A 112 -31.60 21.79 12.80
N PRO A 113 -30.88 22.85 12.38
CA PRO A 113 -30.85 24.09 13.14
C PRO A 113 -32.26 24.69 13.11
N HIS A 114 -32.75 25.09 14.29
CA HIS A 114 -34.05 25.73 14.46
C HIS A 114 -34.17 26.98 13.58
N TRP A 115 -34.90 26.87 12.46
CA TRP A 115 -35.34 28.00 11.66
C TRP A 115 -36.85 28.14 11.82
N SER A 116 -37.24 29.16 12.58
CA SER A 116 -38.63 29.56 12.75
C SER A 116 -39.12 30.24 11.48
N SER A 117 -39.97 29.57 10.69
CA SER A 117 -41.05 30.18 9.87
C SER A 117 -41.89 29.11 9.15
N PRO A 118 -43.22 29.28 9.07
CA PRO A 118 -44.12 28.37 8.36
C PRO A 118 -44.28 28.80 6.90
N LEU A 119 -44.25 27.84 5.96
CA LEU A 119 -44.92 27.78 4.64
C LEU A 119 -44.10 26.90 3.68
N GLU A 120 -44.70 25.80 3.20
CA GLU A 120 -44.08 24.81 2.31
C GLU A 120 -43.78 25.36 0.91
N PRO A 121 -42.63 24.99 0.31
CA PRO A 121 -42.66 24.56 -1.08
C PRO A 121 -41.81 23.29 -1.35
N LEU A 122 -42.30 22.47 -2.29
CA LEU A 122 -41.69 21.23 -2.80
C LEU A 122 -40.27 21.49 -3.36
N THR A 123 -39.26 21.27 -2.53
CA THR A 123 -37.84 21.37 -2.92
C THR A 123 -37.33 19.99 -3.33
N THR A 124 -37.18 19.75 -4.63
CA THR A 124 -36.48 18.55 -5.12
C THR A 124 -34.98 18.74 -4.91
N THR A 125 -34.46 18.16 -3.83
CA THR A 125 -33.04 18.17 -3.47
C THR A 125 -32.38 16.95 -4.09
N THR A 126 -31.57 17.13 -5.14
CA THR A 126 -30.74 16.05 -5.69
C THR A 126 -29.36 16.10 -5.04
N ALA A 127 -29.08 15.14 -4.17
CA ALA A 127 -27.74 14.96 -3.60
C ALA A 127 -26.92 14.08 -4.55
N ILE A 128 -25.83 14.63 -5.10
CA ILE A 128 -24.81 13.82 -5.80
C ILE A 128 -23.84 13.33 -4.72
N ILE A 129 -23.97 12.07 -4.34
CA ILE A 129 -23.00 11.40 -3.48
C ILE A 129 -21.81 11.07 -4.38
N ILE A 130 -20.77 11.92 -4.34
CA ILE A 130 -19.45 11.51 -4.79
C ILE A 130 -18.99 10.50 -3.74
N GLY A 131 -18.95 9.21 -4.13
CA GLY A 131 -18.49 8.12 -3.26
C GLY A 131 -17.09 8.39 -2.68
N PRO A 132 -16.68 7.67 -1.64
CA PRO A 132 -15.38 7.88 -1.02
C PRO A 132 -14.28 7.73 -2.09
N LEU A 133 -13.45 8.76 -2.26
CA LEU A 133 -12.20 8.62 -3.01
C LEU A 133 -11.47 7.40 -2.46
N GLU A 134 -11.11 6.48 -3.35
CA GLU A 134 -10.30 5.31 -3.02
C GLU A 134 -9.11 5.70 -2.14
N PRO A 135 -8.74 4.83 -1.18
CA PRO A 135 -7.89 5.24 -0.08
C PRO A 135 -6.51 5.65 -0.58
N LEU A 136 -6.01 6.81 -0.15
CA LEU A 136 -4.65 7.33 -0.42
C LEU A 136 -3.51 6.45 0.18
N THR A 137 -3.82 5.25 0.66
CA THR A 137 -2.92 4.33 1.37
C THR A 137 -1.97 3.51 0.49
N PRO A 138 -2.24 3.16 -0.79
CA PRO A 138 -1.32 2.38 -1.60
C PRO A 138 -0.12 3.22 -2.04
N LEU A 139 -0.32 4.50 -2.39
CA LEU A 139 0.77 5.40 -2.81
C LEU A 139 1.89 5.54 -1.76
N LEU A 140 1.53 5.63 -0.47
CA LEU A 140 2.49 5.73 0.61
C LEU A 140 3.28 4.42 0.83
N MET A 141 2.64 3.27 0.57
CA MET A 141 3.27 1.96 0.65
C MET A 141 4.23 1.74 -0.51
N THR A 142 3.85 2.15 -1.71
CA THR A 142 4.71 2.11 -2.89
C THR A 142 5.95 3.00 -2.68
N ALA A 143 5.78 4.20 -2.10
CA ALA A 143 6.91 5.07 -1.74
C ALA A 143 7.85 4.44 -0.69
N ALA A 144 7.30 3.78 0.34
CA ALA A 144 8.09 3.06 1.33
C ALA A 144 8.85 1.87 0.72
N GLY A 145 8.19 1.11 -0.16
CA GLY A 145 8.81 0.01 -0.89
C GLY A 145 9.96 0.49 -1.78
N ASN A 146 9.78 1.61 -2.49
CA ASN A 146 10.81 2.17 -3.37
C ASN A 146 12.06 2.56 -2.57
N ALA A 147 11.88 3.14 -1.39
CA ALA A 147 12.98 3.49 -0.49
C ALA A 147 13.77 2.24 -0.03
N PHE A 148 13.08 1.15 0.32
CA PHE A 148 13.74 -0.10 0.67
C PHE A 148 14.46 -0.74 -0.52
N CYS A 149 13.89 -0.69 -1.73
CA CYS A 149 14.54 -1.14 -2.95
C CYS A 149 15.82 -0.36 -3.25
N GLU A 150 15.80 0.98 -3.11
CA GLU A 150 16.99 1.82 -3.28
C GLU A 150 18.06 1.48 -2.24
N ALA A 151 17.67 1.27 -0.97
CA ALA A 151 18.60 0.82 0.08
C ALA A 151 19.21 -0.55 -0.23
N ALA A 152 18.41 -1.51 -0.69
CA ALA A 152 18.88 -2.85 -1.02
C ALA A 152 19.87 -2.85 -2.21
N VAL A 153 19.63 -2.02 -3.23
CA VAL A 153 20.57 -1.83 -4.35
C VAL A 153 21.91 -1.27 -3.87
N LEU A 154 21.90 -0.34 -2.91
CA LEU A 154 23.14 0.19 -2.33
C LEU A 154 23.89 -0.88 -1.54
N HIS A 155 23.19 -1.71 -0.76
CA HIS A 155 23.81 -2.85 -0.07
C HIS A 155 24.43 -3.86 -1.04
N LEU A 156 23.79 -4.14 -2.19
CA LEU A 156 24.39 -4.97 -3.23
C LEU A 156 25.69 -4.38 -3.78
N LYS A 157 25.71 -3.06 -4.02
CA LYS A 157 26.91 -2.35 -4.49
C LYS A 157 28.03 -2.34 -3.45
N ALA A 158 27.68 -2.31 -2.17
CA ALA A 158 28.62 -2.42 -1.05
C ALA A 158 29.14 -3.87 -0.85
N GLY A 159 28.56 -4.87 -1.52
CA GLY A 159 28.91 -6.29 -1.36
C GLY A 159 28.18 -6.99 -0.20
N ASN A 160 27.32 -6.29 0.53
CA ASN A 160 26.57 -6.81 1.67
C ASN A 160 25.29 -7.55 1.20
N LYS A 161 25.46 -8.76 0.65
CA LYS A 161 24.37 -9.57 0.09
C LYS A 161 23.26 -9.89 1.12
N HIS A 162 23.62 -10.19 2.36
CA HIS A 162 22.65 -10.55 3.41
C HIS A 162 21.66 -9.41 3.70
N ASP A 163 22.19 -8.20 3.86
CA ASP A 163 21.40 -7.01 4.19
C ASP A 163 20.58 -6.54 2.99
N ALA A 164 21.14 -6.68 1.77
CA ALA A 164 20.39 -6.48 0.55
C ALA A 164 19.17 -7.42 0.43
N GLY A 165 19.36 -8.72 0.70
CA GLY A 165 18.26 -9.70 0.70
C GLY A 165 17.16 -9.30 1.68
N THR A 166 17.54 -8.89 2.89
CA THR A 166 16.59 -8.45 3.92
C THR A 166 15.83 -7.19 3.48
N GLY A 167 16.53 -6.22 2.89
CA GLY A 167 15.92 -4.99 2.35
C GLY A 167 14.88 -5.27 1.25
N TYR A 168 15.14 -6.23 0.34
CA TYR A 168 14.18 -6.63 -0.68
C TYR A 168 12.96 -7.34 -0.11
N VAL A 169 13.12 -8.16 0.93
CA VAL A 169 12.00 -8.80 1.62
C VAL A 169 11.12 -7.76 2.32
N ASP A 170 11.73 -6.77 2.98
CA ASP A 170 11.01 -5.66 3.60
C ASP A 170 10.29 -4.78 2.58
N ALA A 171 10.90 -4.54 1.41
CA ALA A 171 10.25 -3.89 0.28
C ALA A 171 9.03 -4.70 -0.19
N GLY A 172 9.20 -6.01 -0.43
CA GLY A 172 8.12 -6.91 -0.83
C GLY A 172 6.94 -6.87 0.14
N ASN A 173 7.21 -6.88 1.45
CA ASN A 173 6.17 -6.76 2.48
C ASN A 173 5.38 -5.44 2.42
N CYS A 174 6.00 -4.35 1.95
CA CYS A 174 5.31 -3.08 1.74
C CYS A 174 4.43 -3.13 0.49
N TYR A 175 4.93 -3.73 -0.60
CA TYR A 175 4.21 -3.85 -1.86
C TYR A 175 3.09 -4.89 -1.84
N LYS A 176 3.13 -5.93 -0.98
CA LYS A 176 2.10 -7.00 -0.92
C LYS A 176 0.66 -6.49 -0.89
N LYS A 177 0.41 -5.30 -0.32
CA LYS A 177 -0.93 -4.68 -0.23
C LYS A 177 -1.16 -3.50 -1.17
N ALA A 178 -0.12 -3.04 -1.87
CA ALA A 178 -0.21 -1.91 -2.78
C ALA A 178 -0.17 -2.41 -4.22
N ASP A 179 0.89 -3.15 -4.55
CA ASP A 179 1.22 -3.61 -5.90
C ASP A 179 1.77 -5.05 -5.82
N PRO A 180 0.92 -6.09 -5.97
CA PRO A 180 1.34 -7.47 -5.79
C PRO A 180 2.38 -7.94 -6.82
N GLN A 181 2.32 -7.44 -8.05
CA GLN A 181 3.29 -7.77 -9.11
C GLN A 181 4.71 -7.28 -8.75
N GLU A 182 4.84 -6.03 -8.28
CA GLU A 182 6.13 -5.50 -7.85
C GLU A 182 6.63 -6.18 -6.57
N ALA A 183 5.73 -6.60 -5.68
CA ALA A 183 6.08 -7.41 -4.51
C ALA A 183 6.77 -8.72 -4.92
N ILE A 184 6.22 -9.41 -5.93
CA ILE A 184 6.79 -10.64 -6.48
C ILE A 184 8.17 -10.34 -7.08
N ASN A 185 8.31 -9.30 -7.89
CA ASN A 185 9.60 -8.89 -8.47
C ASN A 185 10.67 -8.63 -7.40
N CYS A 186 10.30 -7.99 -6.29
CA CYS A 186 11.22 -7.73 -5.17
C CYS A 186 11.62 -9.01 -4.44
N ILE A 187 10.66 -9.89 -4.14
CA ILE A 187 10.94 -11.15 -3.42
C ILE A 187 11.75 -12.11 -4.31
N THR A 188 11.52 -12.16 -5.62
CA THR A 188 12.32 -12.95 -6.56
C THR A 188 13.78 -12.51 -6.57
N LYS A 189 14.06 -11.20 -6.55
CA LYS A 189 15.43 -10.69 -6.38
C LYS A 189 16.05 -11.11 -5.05
N ALA A 190 15.27 -11.15 -3.97
CA ALA A 190 15.76 -11.65 -2.68
C ALA A 190 16.10 -13.16 -2.74
N ILE A 191 15.28 -13.96 -3.44
CA ILE A 191 15.52 -15.39 -3.65
C ILE A 191 16.85 -15.61 -4.40
N GLU A 192 17.09 -14.86 -5.47
CA GLU A 192 18.37 -14.92 -6.21
C GLU A 192 19.57 -14.61 -5.29
N ILE A 193 19.46 -13.59 -4.44
CA ILE A 193 20.52 -13.24 -3.48
C ILE A 193 20.74 -14.34 -2.44
N TYR A 194 19.67 -14.94 -1.90
CA TYR A 194 19.79 -15.99 -0.89
C TYR A 194 20.27 -17.33 -1.48
N THR A 195 19.91 -17.64 -2.73
CA THR A 195 20.43 -18.82 -3.45
C THR A 195 21.91 -18.65 -3.79
N ASP A 196 22.34 -17.47 -4.21
CA ASP A 196 23.75 -17.09 -4.37
C ASP A 196 24.58 -17.30 -3.08
N MET A 197 23.97 -17.06 -1.93
CA MET A 197 24.60 -17.24 -0.61
C MET A 197 24.58 -18.71 -0.12
N GLY A 198 23.97 -19.63 -0.86
CA GLY A 198 23.76 -21.03 -0.45
C GLY A 198 22.78 -21.18 0.71
N ARG A 199 21.86 -20.23 0.92
CA ARG A 199 20.83 -20.27 1.99
C ARG A 199 19.49 -20.76 1.42
N PHE A 200 19.45 -22.01 0.98
CA PHE A 200 18.29 -22.59 0.29
C PHE A 200 17.04 -22.68 1.16
N THR A 201 17.19 -22.95 2.46
CA THR A 201 16.07 -22.93 3.41
C THR A 201 15.36 -21.56 3.48
N ILE A 202 16.11 -20.45 3.33
CA ILE A 202 15.52 -19.10 3.33
C ILE A 202 14.87 -18.80 1.98
N ALA A 203 15.54 -19.16 0.88
CA ALA A 203 14.99 -19.04 -0.47
C ALA A 203 13.67 -19.81 -0.63
N ALA A 204 13.57 -21.02 -0.10
CA ALA A 204 12.35 -21.83 -0.13
C ALA A 204 11.16 -21.15 0.56
N LYS A 205 11.40 -20.51 1.73
CA LYS A 205 10.36 -19.73 2.43
C LYS A 205 9.85 -18.55 1.59
N HIS A 206 10.76 -17.90 0.86
CA HIS A 206 10.39 -16.80 -0.02
C HIS A 206 9.64 -17.28 -1.28
N HIS A 207 9.99 -18.43 -1.84
CA HIS A 207 9.20 -19.07 -2.90
C HIS A 207 7.76 -19.38 -2.45
N MET A 208 7.58 -19.91 -1.23
CA MET A 208 6.24 -20.08 -0.65
C MET A 208 5.49 -18.75 -0.54
N THR A 209 6.17 -17.69 -0.08
CA THR A 209 5.56 -16.36 0.05
C THR A 209 5.12 -15.79 -1.31
N VAL A 210 5.90 -16.01 -2.37
CA VAL A 210 5.53 -15.61 -3.75
C VAL A 210 4.31 -16.39 -4.22
N ALA A 211 4.27 -17.70 -3.98
CA ALA A 211 3.14 -18.54 -4.34
C ALA A 211 1.86 -18.12 -3.62
N GLU A 212 1.93 -17.80 -2.32
CA GLU A 212 0.81 -17.25 -1.55
C GLU A 212 0.28 -15.92 -2.15
N ILE A 213 1.17 -15.04 -2.67
CA ILE A 213 0.74 -13.79 -3.34
C ILE A 213 -0.01 -14.10 -4.64
N TYR A 214 0.47 -15.08 -5.41
CA TYR A 214 -0.22 -15.51 -6.63
C TYR A 214 -1.61 -16.11 -6.35
N GLU A 215 -1.77 -16.83 -5.23
CA GLU A 215 -3.07 -17.34 -4.80
C GLU A 215 -4.05 -16.25 -4.41
N THR A 216 -3.61 -15.26 -3.62
CA THR A 216 -4.52 -14.27 -3.04
C THR A 216 -4.84 -13.12 -3.99
N GLU A 217 -3.85 -12.60 -4.70
CA GLU A 217 -3.98 -11.33 -5.43
C GLU A 217 -4.15 -11.53 -6.94
N CYS A 218 -3.51 -12.55 -7.51
CA CYS A 218 -3.48 -12.75 -8.96
C CYS A 218 -4.37 -13.91 -9.43
N VAL A 219 -4.78 -14.79 -8.50
CA VAL A 219 -5.57 -16.01 -8.73
C VAL A 219 -5.02 -16.85 -9.90
N ASP A 220 -3.71 -16.81 -10.12
CA ASP A 220 -3.00 -17.57 -11.15
C ASP A 220 -2.44 -18.84 -10.50
N ILE A 221 -3.32 -19.84 -10.37
CA ILE A 221 -3.01 -21.11 -9.69
C ILE A 221 -1.88 -21.85 -10.41
N GLY A 222 -1.77 -21.72 -11.74
CA GLY A 222 -0.72 -22.36 -12.52
C GLY A 222 0.68 -21.88 -12.13
N LYS A 223 0.88 -20.56 -12.06
CA LYS A 223 2.17 -20.00 -11.60
C LYS A 223 2.44 -20.27 -10.13
N ALA A 224 1.41 -20.20 -9.28
CA ALA A 224 1.56 -20.53 -7.85
C ALA A 224 2.11 -21.95 -7.66
N MET A 225 1.58 -22.94 -8.41
CA MET A 225 2.06 -24.33 -8.36
C MET A 225 3.55 -24.43 -8.70
N THR A 226 4.02 -23.77 -9.77
CA THR A 226 5.44 -23.85 -10.16
C THR A 226 6.37 -23.35 -9.06
N HIS A 227 5.98 -22.33 -8.31
CA HIS A 227 6.77 -21.82 -7.20
C HIS A 227 6.70 -22.72 -5.95
N TYR A 228 5.58 -23.39 -5.68
CA TYR A 228 5.52 -24.40 -4.62
C TYR A 228 6.32 -25.66 -4.94
N GLU A 229 6.33 -26.10 -6.21
CA GLU A 229 7.17 -27.20 -6.67
C GLU A 229 8.65 -26.86 -6.45
N GLN A 230 9.09 -25.67 -6.90
CA GLN A 230 10.44 -25.16 -6.64
C GLN A 230 10.77 -25.12 -5.14
N ALA A 231 9.86 -24.62 -4.30
CA ALA A 231 10.05 -24.61 -2.85
C ALA A 231 10.21 -26.02 -2.26
N ALA A 232 9.42 -26.99 -2.75
CA ALA A 232 9.51 -28.38 -2.30
C ALA A 232 10.87 -29.00 -2.65
N ASP A 233 11.39 -28.72 -3.86
CA ASP A 233 12.71 -29.22 -4.29
C ASP A 233 13.85 -28.65 -3.42
N TYR A 234 13.81 -27.35 -3.10
CA TYR A 234 14.77 -26.76 -2.17
C TYR A 234 14.72 -27.40 -0.77
N TYR A 235 13.52 -27.62 -0.22
CA TYR A 235 13.39 -28.28 1.09
C TYR A 235 13.80 -29.75 1.07
N LYS A 236 13.57 -30.45 -0.03
CA LYS A 236 14.00 -31.85 -0.20
C LYS A 236 15.52 -31.96 -0.26
N GLY A 237 16.19 -31.01 -0.92
CA GLY A 237 17.66 -30.94 -0.95
C GLY A 237 18.29 -30.70 0.42
N GLU A 238 17.60 -29.96 1.29
CA GLU A 238 18.02 -29.65 2.67
C GLU A 238 17.50 -30.67 3.72
N GLU A 239 17.02 -31.84 3.28
CA GLU A 239 16.45 -32.92 4.11
C GLU A 239 15.21 -32.51 4.95
N SER A 240 14.58 -31.38 4.65
CA SER A 240 13.38 -30.87 5.34
C SER A 240 12.10 -31.48 4.78
N ASN A 241 11.93 -32.79 4.98
CA ASN A 241 10.83 -33.56 4.39
C ASN A 241 9.43 -33.07 4.83
N THR A 242 9.26 -32.63 6.08
CA THR A 242 7.96 -32.12 6.55
C THR A 242 7.52 -30.86 5.80
N SER A 243 8.46 -29.95 5.53
CA SER A 243 8.20 -28.70 4.81
C SER A 243 7.96 -28.96 3.32
N ALA A 244 8.74 -29.88 2.73
CA ALA A 244 8.54 -30.34 1.36
C ALA A 244 7.15 -31.00 1.19
N ASN A 245 6.76 -31.90 2.09
CA ASN A 245 5.46 -32.56 2.07
C ASN A 245 4.31 -31.54 2.17
N ARG A 246 4.46 -30.50 2.99
CA ARG A 246 3.48 -29.42 3.06
C ARG A 246 3.28 -28.72 1.71
N CYS A 247 4.37 -28.41 1.00
CA CYS A 247 4.32 -27.77 -0.31
C CYS A 247 3.70 -28.72 -1.36
N LEU A 248 4.09 -29.99 -1.36
CA LEU A 248 3.56 -31.00 -2.28
C LEU A 248 2.05 -31.24 -2.10
N LEU A 249 1.56 -31.23 -0.85
CA LEU A 249 0.12 -31.33 -0.59
C LEU A 249 -0.66 -30.15 -1.16
N ILE A 250 -0.08 -28.95 -1.12
CA ILE A 250 -0.67 -27.74 -1.72
C ILE A 250 -0.69 -27.88 -3.25
N VAL A 251 0.41 -28.33 -3.87
CA VAL A 251 0.48 -28.60 -5.31
C VAL A 251 -0.57 -29.63 -5.73
N ALA A 252 -0.68 -30.74 -5.01
CA ALA A 252 -1.68 -31.79 -5.29
C ALA A 252 -3.13 -31.26 -5.16
N ARG A 253 -3.38 -30.36 -4.21
CA ARG A 253 -4.68 -29.69 -4.08
C ARG A 253 -4.97 -28.83 -5.30
N TYR A 254 -3.99 -28.07 -5.79
CA TYR A 254 -4.17 -27.22 -6.96
C TYR A 254 -4.24 -28.00 -8.27
N SER A 255 -3.49 -29.08 -8.44
CA SER A 255 -3.59 -29.96 -9.60
C SER A 255 -4.98 -30.60 -9.70
N ALA A 256 -5.55 -31.01 -8.57
CA ALA A 256 -6.92 -31.52 -8.50
C ALA A 256 -7.97 -30.45 -8.89
N GLN A 257 -7.76 -29.18 -8.53
CA GLN A 257 -8.64 -28.08 -8.93
C GLN A 257 -8.57 -27.74 -10.41
N LEU A 258 -7.41 -27.95 -11.03
CA LEU A 258 -7.19 -27.73 -12.47
C LEU A 258 -7.50 -28.97 -13.32
N GLU A 259 -8.02 -30.05 -12.71
CA GLU A 259 -8.31 -31.35 -13.34
C GLU A 259 -7.08 -32.01 -14.01
N GLN A 260 -5.87 -31.61 -13.60
CA GLN A 260 -4.60 -32.13 -14.12
C GLN A 260 -4.09 -33.26 -13.22
N TYR A 261 -4.70 -34.44 -13.33
CA TYR A 261 -4.38 -35.61 -12.48
C TYR A 261 -3.11 -36.38 -12.87
N GLN A 262 -2.46 -36.02 -13.98
CA GLN A 262 -1.25 -36.72 -14.47
C GLN A 262 0.05 -36.29 -13.76
N LYS A 263 -0.01 -35.25 -12.93
CA LYS A 263 1.14 -34.73 -12.16
C LYS A 263 1.03 -35.10 -10.69
#